data_AF-A0A1Y6CSK0-F1
#
_entry.id   AF-A0A1Y6CSK0-F1
#
_cell.length_a   1.000
_cell.length_b   1.000
_cell.length_c   1.000
_cell.angle_alpha   90.00
_cell.angle_beta   90.00
_cell.angle_gamma   90.00
#
_symmetry.space_group_name_H-M   'P 1'
#
loop_
_entity.id
_entity.type
_entity.pdbx_description
1 polymer ?
#
loop_
_entity_poly.entity_id
_entity_poly.type
_entity_poly.pdbx_seq_one_letter_code
_entity_poly.pdbx_strand_id
1 'polypeptide(L)'
;MLDLKTVLLVVVFIAALQSVVWLFVWLAWRRLYELRLIAAASICFGIGVLLFVVRGPAPPTWQIIADNAIVKLGLVLMADGLARFLGQPRYPWLGISLLVGQVVFWTGAMELAPADLSLRINASTLFALTMMGFMVLTLARDRSQPRLLRWITVAVLAEHMAAAIVLSVIVTASPVTESSPAVLGQRNVWYFFESLLFLVSFFACMLFMVSTRLSADLRARNETLAAEIAER
;
A
#
# COMPACT_ATOMS: atom_id res chain seq x y z
N MET A 1 -6.92 -13.13 -22.63
CA MET A 1 -6.89 -11.79 -22.00
C MET A 1 -7.16 -11.99 -20.51
N LEU A 2 -6.43 -11.30 -19.61
CA LEU A 2 -6.67 -11.35 -18.16
C LEU A 2 -8.03 -10.72 -17.84
N ASP A 3 -8.96 -11.48 -17.28
CA ASP A 3 -10.26 -10.96 -16.84
C ASP A 3 -10.11 -10.11 -15.56
N LEU A 4 -10.73 -8.93 -15.51
CA LEU A 4 -10.61 -8.01 -14.38
C LEU A 4 -11.07 -8.65 -13.07
N LYS A 5 -12.19 -9.37 -13.07
CA LYS A 5 -12.71 -9.97 -11.83
C LYS A 5 -11.76 -11.02 -11.30
N THR A 6 -11.15 -11.79 -12.19
CA THR A 6 -10.14 -12.78 -11.82
C THR A 6 -8.92 -12.09 -11.18
N VAL A 7 -8.40 -11.01 -11.77
CA VAL A 7 -7.26 -10.27 -11.18
C VAL A 7 -7.62 -9.69 -9.82
N LEU A 8 -8.80 -9.08 -9.66
CA LEU A 8 -9.25 -8.53 -8.39
C LEU A 8 -9.40 -9.63 -7.32
N LEU A 9 -9.97 -10.79 -7.68
CA LEU A 9 -10.07 -11.94 -6.76
C LEU A 9 -8.70 -12.44 -6.32
N VAL A 10 -7.72 -12.51 -7.23
CA VAL A 10 -6.35 -12.88 -6.89
C VAL A 10 -5.74 -11.86 -5.93
N VAL A 11 -5.94 -10.56 -6.17
CA VAL A 11 -5.49 -9.50 -5.26
C VAL A 11 -6.10 -9.65 -3.87
N VAL A 12 -7.41 -9.92 -3.77
CA VAL A 12 -8.08 -10.17 -2.48
C VAL A 12 -7.45 -11.34 -1.76
N PHE A 13 -7.25 -12.47 -2.45
CA PHE A 13 -6.71 -13.68 -1.85
C PHE A 13 -5.27 -13.47 -1.36
N ILE A 14 -4.43 -12.81 -2.17
CA ILE A 14 -3.06 -12.49 -1.81
C ILE A 14 -3.00 -11.51 -0.65
N ALA A 15 -3.80 -10.44 -0.66
CA ALA A 15 -3.87 -9.49 0.45
C ALA A 15 -4.33 -10.16 1.76
N ALA A 16 -5.31 -11.07 1.68
CA ALA A 16 -5.76 -11.86 2.82
C ALA A 16 -4.65 -12.77 3.35
N LEU A 17 -3.97 -13.52 2.48
CA LEU A 17 -2.83 -14.36 2.90
C LEU A 17 -1.71 -13.54 3.53
N GLN A 18 -1.32 -12.41 2.93
CA GLN A 18 -0.31 -11.52 3.48
C GLN A 18 -0.72 -10.96 4.83
N SER A 19 -1.99 -10.61 5.02
CA SER A 19 -2.50 -10.13 6.30
C SER A 19 -2.38 -11.19 7.40
N VAL A 20 -2.69 -12.45 7.08
CA VAL A 20 -2.54 -13.59 7.99
C VAL A 20 -1.07 -13.81 8.34
N VAL A 21 -0.18 -13.78 7.35
CA VAL A 21 1.26 -13.91 7.59
C VAL A 21 1.76 -12.78 8.48
N TRP A 22 1.41 -11.52 8.21
CA TRP A 22 1.81 -10.40 9.07
C TRP A 22 1.27 -10.51 10.49
N LEU A 23 0.04 -10.99 10.64
CA LEU A 23 -0.54 -11.26 11.95
C LEU A 23 0.27 -12.32 12.70
N PHE A 24 0.65 -13.42 12.04
CA PHE A 24 1.50 -14.45 12.64
C PHE A 24 2.89 -13.93 12.99
N VAL A 25 3.54 -13.17 12.11
CA VAL A 25 4.85 -12.55 12.39
C VAL A 25 4.74 -11.62 13.59
N TRP A 26 3.69 -10.81 13.68
CA TRP A 26 3.46 -9.96 14.85
C TRP A 26 3.20 -10.78 16.13
N LEU A 27 2.42 -11.86 16.06
CA LEU A 27 2.15 -12.72 17.21
C LEU A 27 3.41 -13.45 17.68
N ALA A 28 4.26 -13.92 16.76
CA ALA A 28 5.52 -14.58 17.06
C ALA A 28 6.56 -13.61 17.67
N TRP A 29 6.59 -12.36 17.20
CA TRP A 29 7.53 -11.34 17.67
C TRP A 29 6.81 -10.08 18.13
N ARG A 30 6.03 -10.18 19.23
CA ARG A 30 5.25 -9.04 19.78
C ARG A 30 6.06 -7.78 20.08
N ARG A 31 7.38 -7.92 20.28
CA ARG A 31 8.32 -6.79 20.41
C ARG A 31 8.34 -5.87 19.18
N LEU A 32 8.02 -6.39 17.99
CA LEU A 32 7.88 -5.65 16.75
C LEU A 32 6.43 -5.19 16.59
N TYR A 33 5.98 -4.33 17.49
CA TYR A 33 4.60 -3.84 17.55
C TYR A 33 4.17 -3.10 16.27
N GLU A 34 5.13 -2.61 15.50
CA GLU A 34 4.94 -1.89 14.24
C GLU A 34 4.31 -2.76 13.15
N LEU A 35 4.53 -4.07 13.20
CA LEU A 35 4.04 -5.01 12.20
C LEU A 35 2.51 -5.13 12.16
N ARG A 36 1.83 -4.80 13.26
CA ARG A 36 0.37 -4.77 13.29
C ARG A 36 -0.22 -3.74 12.32
N LEU A 37 0.49 -2.65 12.04
CA LEU A 37 0.05 -1.62 11.10
C LEU A 37 0.17 -2.11 9.66
N ILE A 38 1.20 -2.90 9.37
CA ILE A 38 1.39 -3.52 8.05
C ILE A 38 0.34 -4.63 7.84
N ALA A 39 0.03 -5.41 8.89
CA ALA A 39 -1.10 -6.34 8.88
C ALA A 39 -2.41 -5.59 8.60
N ALA A 40 -2.70 -4.52 9.35
CA ALA A 40 -3.89 -3.70 9.16
C ALA A 40 -3.96 -3.06 7.77
N ALA A 41 -2.82 -2.63 7.21
CA ALA A 41 -2.73 -2.14 5.84
C ALA A 41 -3.12 -3.22 4.82
N SER A 42 -2.60 -4.43 4.98
CA SER A 42 -2.93 -5.58 4.11
C SER A 42 -4.41 -5.95 4.19
N ILE A 43 -5.01 -5.90 5.39
CA ILE A 43 -6.45 -6.09 5.59
C ILE A 43 -7.23 -5.00 4.87
N CYS A 44 -6.85 -3.73 5.03
CA CYS A 44 -7.51 -2.61 4.36
C CYS A 44 -7.45 -2.75 2.84
N PHE A 45 -6.31 -3.12 2.26
CA PHE A 45 -6.21 -3.41 0.83
C PHE A 45 -7.12 -4.57 0.41
N GLY A 46 -7.10 -5.69 1.16
CA GLY A 46 -7.96 -6.85 0.87
C GLY A 46 -9.45 -6.51 0.91
N ILE A 47 -9.90 -5.80 1.94
CA ILE A 47 -11.30 -5.35 2.08
C ILE A 47 -11.65 -4.37 0.97
N GLY A 48 -10.81 -3.36 0.71
CA GLY A 48 -11.08 -2.35 -0.31
C GLY A 48 -11.23 -2.95 -1.72
N VAL A 49 -10.38 -3.92 -2.07
CA VAL A 49 -10.47 -4.64 -3.35
C VAL A 49 -11.65 -5.61 -3.37
N LEU A 50 -11.96 -6.28 -2.25
CA LEU A 50 -13.15 -7.13 -2.16
C LEU A 50 -14.42 -6.31 -2.40
N LEU A 51 -14.50 -5.10 -1.85
CA LEU A 51 -15.60 -4.19 -2.08
C LEU A 51 -15.73 -3.79 -3.55
N PHE A 52 -14.63 -3.67 -4.29
CA PHE A 52 -14.68 -3.49 -5.75
C PHE A 52 -15.23 -4.72 -6.49
N VAL A 53 -14.97 -5.94 -6.00
CA VAL A 53 -15.48 -7.20 -6.61
C VAL A 53 -16.99 -7.34 -6.41
N VAL A 54 -17.49 -7.06 -5.21
CA VAL A 54 -18.92 -7.18 -4.88
C VAL A 54 -19.74 -5.96 -5.31
N ARG A 55 -19.07 -4.94 -5.86
CA ARG A 55 -19.70 -3.71 -6.33
C ARG A 55 -20.65 -4.03 -7.49
N GLY A 56 -21.91 -3.64 -7.31
CA GLY A 56 -22.93 -3.72 -8.38
C GLY A 56 -22.61 -2.79 -9.57
N PRO A 57 -23.35 -2.91 -10.68
CA PRO A 57 -23.12 -2.11 -11.88
C PRO A 57 -23.37 -0.61 -11.71
N ALA A 58 -24.24 -0.23 -10.77
CA ALA A 58 -24.57 1.16 -10.44
C ALA A 58 -24.49 1.39 -8.91
N PRO A 59 -23.28 1.42 -8.35
CA PRO A 59 -23.11 1.59 -6.91
C PRO A 59 -23.45 3.02 -6.48
N PRO A 60 -24.07 3.21 -5.30
CA PRO A 60 -24.32 4.54 -4.77
C PRO A 60 -23.00 5.27 -4.44
N THR A 61 -23.01 6.60 -4.49
CA THR A 61 -21.83 7.45 -4.30
C THR A 61 -21.07 7.16 -3.00
N TRP A 62 -21.80 6.93 -1.90
CA TRP A 62 -21.19 6.63 -0.60
C TRP A 62 -20.36 5.34 -0.63
N GLN A 63 -20.78 4.33 -1.40
CA GLN A 63 -20.04 3.07 -1.54
C GLN A 63 -18.75 3.31 -2.34
N ILE A 64 -18.82 4.11 -3.41
CA ILE A 64 -17.64 4.47 -4.20
C ILE A 64 -16.57 5.15 -3.32
N ILE A 65 -17.00 6.10 -2.50
CA ILE A 65 -16.13 6.85 -1.58
C ILE A 65 -15.56 5.92 -0.52
N ALA A 66 -16.40 5.11 0.14
CA ALA A 66 -16.00 4.20 1.21
C ALA A 66 -14.94 3.20 0.74
N ASP A 67 -15.18 2.52 -0.37
CA ASP A 67 -14.26 1.49 -0.88
C ASP A 67 -12.87 2.08 -1.18
N ASN A 68 -12.82 3.29 -1.75
CA ASN A 68 -11.56 3.97 -2.06
C ASN A 68 -10.87 4.55 -0.83
N ALA A 69 -11.65 5.04 0.14
CA ALA A 69 -11.11 5.49 1.41
C ALA A 69 -10.44 4.34 2.17
N ILE A 70 -11.01 3.13 2.13
CA ILE A 70 -10.44 1.93 2.74
C ILE A 70 -9.09 1.56 2.09
N VAL A 71 -9.01 1.56 0.76
CA VAL A 71 -7.73 1.31 0.04
C VAL A 71 -6.66 2.34 0.43
N LYS A 72 -7.03 3.63 0.48
CA LYS A 72 -6.12 4.72 0.84
C LYS A 72 -5.69 4.68 2.31
N LEU A 73 -6.60 4.30 3.20
CA LEU A 73 -6.27 4.03 4.60
C LEU A 73 -5.20 2.93 4.68
N GLY A 74 -5.32 1.87 3.86
CA GLY A 74 -4.28 0.85 3.73
C GLY A 74 -2.90 1.44 3.39
N LEU A 75 -2.82 2.34 2.41
CA LEU A 75 -1.58 3.02 2.05
C LEU A 75 -1.02 3.90 3.18
N VAL A 76 -1.89 4.61 3.92
CA VAL A 76 -1.48 5.40 5.10
C VAL A 76 -0.92 4.53 6.20
N LEU A 77 -1.60 3.43 6.52
CA LEU A 77 -1.15 2.46 7.52
C LEU A 77 0.16 1.78 7.11
N MET A 78 0.34 1.52 5.81
CA MET A 78 1.57 0.96 5.26
C MET A 78 2.74 1.94 5.43
N ALA A 79 2.54 3.22 5.09
CA ALA A 79 3.56 4.25 5.23
C ALA A 79 3.94 4.49 6.70
N ASP A 80 2.96 4.58 7.59
CA ASP A 80 3.22 4.71 9.04
C ASP A 80 3.92 3.44 9.56
N GLY A 81 3.43 2.25 9.22
CA GLY A 81 4.04 0.97 9.59
C GLY A 81 5.51 0.87 9.19
N LEU A 82 5.85 1.26 7.95
CA LEU A 82 7.23 1.30 7.47
C LEU A 82 8.09 2.29 8.25
N ALA A 83 7.60 3.53 8.45
CA ALA A 83 8.34 4.55 9.19
C ALA A 83 8.61 4.14 10.64
N ARG A 84 7.62 3.53 11.31
CA ARG A 84 7.80 2.99 12.66
C ARG A 84 8.81 1.85 12.66
N PHE A 85 8.68 0.91 11.74
CA PHE A 85 9.56 -0.25 11.64
C PHE A 85 11.03 0.17 11.48
N LEU A 86 11.30 1.19 10.65
CA LEU A 86 12.65 1.71 10.42
C LEU A 86 13.12 2.72 11.49
N GLY A 87 12.31 3.00 12.51
CA GLY A 87 12.65 4.00 13.55
C GLY A 87 12.78 5.42 13.03
N GLN A 88 12.14 5.75 11.91
CA GLN A 88 12.21 7.06 11.25
C GLN A 88 11.13 8.04 11.76
N PRO A 89 11.27 9.36 11.51
CA PRO A 89 10.25 10.34 11.85
C PRO A 89 8.89 10.00 11.24
N ARG A 90 7.83 10.21 12.02
CA ARG A 90 6.45 9.87 11.67
C ARG A 90 5.66 11.14 11.39
N TYR A 91 4.79 11.09 10.39
CA TYR A 91 3.88 12.19 10.06
C TYR A 91 2.45 11.66 9.95
N PRO A 92 1.87 11.13 11.05
CA PRO A 92 0.52 10.56 11.02
C PRO A 92 -0.53 11.59 10.60
N TRP A 93 -0.34 12.85 11.02
CA TRP A 93 -1.19 13.97 10.62
C TRP A 93 -1.19 14.21 9.12
N LEU A 94 -0.05 14.04 8.43
CA LEU A 94 0.00 14.17 6.97
C LEU A 94 -0.93 13.13 6.31
N GLY A 95 -0.83 11.86 6.73
CA GLY A 95 -1.68 10.79 6.21
C GLY A 95 -3.17 11.01 6.51
N ILE A 96 -3.51 11.43 7.73
CA ILE A 96 -4.90 11.74 8.12
C ILE A 96 -5.43 12.93 7.33
N SER A 97 -4.69 14.03 7.24
CA SER A 97 -5.09 15.22 6.49
C SER A 97 -5.26 14.93 5.00
N LEU A 98 -4.37 14.14 4.40
CA LEU A 98 -4.51 13.70 3.01
C LEU A 98 -5.73 12.82 2.82
N LEU A 99 -6.03 11.91 3.76
CA LEU A 99 -7.18 11.02 3.66
C LEU A 99 -8.50 11.81 3.80
N VAL A 100 -8.59 12.71 4.77
CA VAL A 100 -9.75 13.59 4.94
C VAL A 100 -9.92 14.49 3.71
N GLY A 101 -8.83 15.12 3.26
CA GLY A 101 -8.84 15.97 2.06
C GLY A 101 -9.28 15.19 0.82
N GLN A 102 -8.85 13.95 0.66
CA GLN A 102 -9.29 13.08 -0.43
C GLN A 102 -10.79 12.79 -0.35
N VAL A 103 -11.31 12.41 0.83
CA VAL A 103 -12.73 12.09 1.00
C VAL A 103 -13.58 13.31 0.65
N VAL A 104 -13.23 14.48 1.19
CA VAL A 104 -13.91 15.75 0.90
C VAL A 104 -13.85 16.08 -0.60
N PHE A 105 -12.67 15.97 -1.21
CA PHE A 105 -12.49 16.23 -2.64
C PHE A 105 -13.31 15.26 -3.51
N TRP A 106 -13.34 13.97 -3.17
CA TRP A 106 -14.12 12.98 -3.89
C TRP A 106 -15.63 13.19 -3.77
N THR A 107 -16.12 13.56 -2.58
CA THR A 107 -17.53 13.94 -2.40
C THR A 107 -17.88 15.12 -3.30
N GLY A 108 -17.11 16.21 -3.27
CA GLY A 108 -17.34 17.36 -4.14
C GLY A 108 -17.23 17.05 -5.62
N ALA A 109 -16.24 16.26 -6.03
CA ALA A 109 -16.08 15.84 -7.43
C ALA A 109 -17.28 15.01 -7.93
N MET A 110 -17.89 14.20 -7.06
CA MET A 110 -19.06 13.40 -7.43
C MET A 110 -20.34 14.21 -7.54
N GLU A 111 -20.47 15.31 -6.80
CA GLU A 111 -21.62 16.21 -6.91
C GLU A 111 -21.48 17.18 -8.08
N LEU A 112 -20.28 17.71 -8.32
CA LEU A 112 -20.05 18.76 -9.32
C LEU A 112 -19.77 18.21 -10.72
N ALA A 113 -19.07 17.08 -10.82
CA ALA A 113 -18.64 16.50 -12.10
C ALA A 113 -18.69 14.96 -12.06
N PRO A 114 -19.90 14.36 -11.89
CA PRO A 114 -20.03 12.90 -11.74
C PRO A 114 -19.49 12.09 -12.93
N ALA A 115 -19.58 12.67 -14.13
CA ALA A 115 -19.09 12.08 -15.37
C ALA A 115 -17.56 12.15 -15.50
N ASP A 116 -16.89 13.09 -14.84
CA ASP A 116 -15.43 13.23 -14.95
C ASP A 116 -14.73 12.28 -13.98
N LEU A 117 -14.18 11.20 -14.53
CA LEU A 117 -13.36 10.27 -13.76
C LEU A 117 -11.92 10.77 -13.60
N SER A 118 -11.44 11.61 -14.51
CA SER A 118 -10.04 12.04 -14.58
C SER A 118 -9.64 12.80 -13.32
N LEU A 119 -10.51 13.70 -12.84
CA LEU A 119 -10.30 14.43 -11.59
C LEU A 119 -10.09 13.49 -10.39
N ARG A 120 -10.93 12.46 -10.28
CA ARG A 120 -10.87 11.50 -9.16
C ARG A 120 -9.62 10.63 -9.23
N ILE A 121 -9.22 10.20 -10.42
CA ILE A 121 -7.99 9.42 -10.64
C ILE A 121 -6.76 10.27 -10.39
N ASN A 122 -6.70 11.50 -10.91
CA ASN A 122 -5.57 12.41 -10.72
C ASN A 122 -5.36 12.75 -9.24
N ALA A 123 -6.45 13.02 -8.50
CA ALA A 123 -6.37 13.17 -7.05
C ALA A 123 -5.86 11.91 -6.36
N SER A 124 -6.29 10.73 -6.81
CA SER A 124 -5.79 9.46 -6.27
C SER A 124 -4.33 9.19 -6.58
N THR A 125 -3.86 9.54 -7.77
CA THR A 125 -2.45 9.47 -8.14
C THR A 125 -1.62 10.43 -7.29
N LEU A 126 -2.06 11.69 -7.10
CA LEU A 126 -1.37 12.64 -6.24
C LEU A 126 -1.24 12.12 -4.79
N PHE A 127 -2.32 11.54 -4.25
CA PHE A 127 -2.29 10.90 -2.94
C PHE A 127 -1.24 9.77 -2.89
N ALA A 128 -1.27 8.87 -3.88
CA ALA A 128 -0.34 7.74 -3.93
C ALA A 128 1.12 8.20 -4.03
N LEU A 129 1.41 9.15 -4.92
CA LEU A 129 2.74 9.75 -5.09
C LEU A 129 3.24 10.41 -3.81
N THR A 130 2.37 11.12 -3.09
CA THR A 130 2.75 11.79 -1.85
C THR A 130 3.09 10.78 -0.76
N MET A 131 2.23 9.76 -0.57
CA MET A 131 2.43 8.73 0.45
C MET A 131 3.64 7.83 0.14
N MET A 132 3.79 7.41 -1.11
CA MET A 132 4.93 6.59 -1.53
C MET A 132 6.22 7.39 -1.59
N GLY A 133 6.17 8.66 -1.98
CA GLY A 133 7.32 9.57 -1.89
C GLY A 133 7.81 9.71 -0.46
N PHE A 134 6.90 9.78 0.51
CA PHE A 134 7.26 9.73 1.93
C PHE A 134 7.97 8.41 2.29
N MET A 135 7.42 7.26 1.90
CA MET A 135 8.04 5.95 2.13
C MET A 135 9.43 5.83 1.50
N VAL A 136 9.62 6.36 0.29
CA VAL A 136 10.92 6.42 -0.39
C VAL A 136 11.90 7.27 0.43
N LEU A 137 11.49 8.44 0.91
CA LEU A 137 12.33 9.29 1.76
C LEU A 137 12.69 8.59 3.08
N THR A 138 11.74 7.90 3.71
CA THR A 138 11.97 7.06 4.89
C THR A 138 13.05 6.02 4.63
N LEU A 139 12.95 5.28 3.52
CA LEU A 139 13.93 4.27 3.13
C LEU A 139 15.28 4.86 2.73
N ALA A 140 15.31 6.04 2.10
CA ALA A 140 16.54 6.73 1.71
C ALA A 140 17.33 7.24 2.94
N ARG A 141 16.63 7.64 4.00
CA ARG A 141 17.22 8.11 5.26
C ARG A 141 17.65 6.99 6.20
N ASP A 142 16.98 5.84 6.16
CA ASP A 142 17.33 4.70 7.01
C ASP A 142 18.79 4.26 6.79
N ARG A 143 19.45 3.76 7.82
CA ARG A 143 20.78 3.14 7.74
C ARG A 143 20.83 1.79 8.45
N SER A 144 19.73 1.36 9.07
CA SER A 144 19.65 0.10 9.81
C SER A 144 19.55 -1.12 8.88
N GLN A 145 18.97 -0.95 7.68
CA GLN A 145 18.78 -2.04 6.74
C GLN A 145 19.89 -2.13 5.67
N PRO A 146 20.16 -3.34 5.12
CA PRO A 146 21.10 -3.52 4.02
C PRO A 146 20.80 -2.59 2.83
N ARG A 147 21.84 -1.97 2.27
CA ARG A 147 21.71 -1.00 1.17
C ARG A 147 20.97 -1.58 -0.02
N LEU A 148 21.28 -2.82 -0.41
CA LEU A 148 20.64 -3.48 -1.55
C LEU A 148 19.14 -3.63 -1.34
N LEU A 149 18.72 -4.12 -0.17
CA LEU A 149 17.32 -4.33 0.16
C LEU A 149 16.53 -3.02 0.14
N ARG A 150 17.10 -1.95 0.71
CA ARG A 150 16.49 -0.63 0.70
C ARG A 150 16.25 -0.10 -0.72
N TRP A 151 17.25 -0.19 -1.59
CA TRP A 151 17.13 0.30 -2.96
C TRP A 151 16.18 -0.56 -3.81
N ILE A 152 16.11 -1.87 -3.57
CA ILE A 152 15.07 -2.72 -4.18
C ILE A 152 13.68 -2.26 -3.75
N THR A 153 13.46 -1.99 -2.45
CA THR A 153 12.15 -1.51 -1.98
C THR A 153 11.81 -0.13 -2.54
N VAL A 154 12.80 0.76 -2.67
CA VAL A 154 12.61 2.06 -3.34
C VAL A 154 12.25 1.87 -4.81
N ALA A 155 12.88 0.94 -5.52
CA ALA A 155 12.56 0.63 -6.91
C ALA A 155 11.12 0.10 -7.07
N VAL A 156 10.68 -0.79 -6.18
CA VAL A 156 9.29 -1.30 -6.14
C VAL A 156 8.28 -0.17 -5.90
N LEU A 157 8.58 0.76 -4.98
CA LEU A 157 7.72 1.93 -4.76
C LEU A 157 7.70 2.87 -5.98
N ALA A 158 8.86 3.11 -6.59
CA ALA A 158 8.99 3.98 -7.75
C ALA A 158 8.29 3.41 -9.00
N GLU A 159 8.33 2.09 -9.18
CA GLU A 159 7.57 1.38 -10.22
C GLU A 159 6.07 1.64 -10.06
N HIS A 160 5.52 1.42 -8.86
CA HIS A 160 4.10 1.64 -8.63
C HIS A 160 3.69 3.11 -8.78
N MET A 161 4.54 4.03 -8.35
CA MET A 161 4.36 5.46 -8.60
C MET A 161 4.30 5.76 -10.11
N ALA A 162 5.18 5.14 -10.91
CA ALA A 162 5.16 5.29 -12.36
C ALA A 162 3.89 4.69 -12.98
N ALA A 163 3.44 3.52 -12.53
CA ALA A 163 2.18 2.93 -12.97
C ALA A 163 0.97 3.83 -12.66
N ALA A 164 0.93 4.45 -11.48
CA ALA A 164 -0.12 5.39 -11.09
C ALA A 164 -0.12 6.67 -11.96
N ILE A 165 1.06 7.16 -12.37
CA ILE A 165 1.19 8.27 -13.31
C ILE A 165 0.72 7.86 -14.69
N VAL A 166 1.13 6.69 -15.20
CA VAL A 166 0.70 6.18 -16.50
C VAL A 166 -0.82 6.03 -16.55
N LEU A 167 -1.45 5.50 -15.49
CA LEU A 167 -2.91 5.43 -15.39
C LEU A 167 -3.56 6.82 -15.47
N SER A 168 -3.04 7.79 -14.71
CA SER A 168 -3.53 9.18 -14.70
C SER A 168 -3.42 9.84 -16.09
N VAL A 169 -2.31 9.63 -16.80
CA VAL A 169 -2.10 10.11 -18.17
C VAL A 169 -3.07 9.46 -19.14
N ILE A 170 -3.23 8.13 -19.09
CA ILE A 170 -4.14 7.39 -19.97
C ILE A 170 -5.58 7.87 -19.82
N VAL A 171 -6.04 8.09 -18.59
CA VAL A 171 -7.41 8.52 -18.30
C VAL A 171 -7.63 9.96 -18.76
N THR A 172 -6.65 10.84 -18.54
CA THR A 172 -6.74 12.24 -18.95
C THR A 172 -6.67 12.40 -20.48
N ALA A 173 -5.84 11.60 -21.16
CA ALA A 173 -5.69 11.63 -22.62
C ALA A 173 -6.82 10.93 -23.37
N SER A 174 -7.59 10.06 -22.71
CA SER A 174 -8.69 9.31 -23.30
C SER A 174 -9.84 9.16 -22.31
N PRO A 175 -10.58 10.26 -22.04
CA PRO A 175 -11.68 10.25 -21.09
C PRO A 175 -12.76 9.26 -21.55
N VAL A 176 -13.17 8.39 -20.63
CA VAL A 176 -14.17 7.35 -20.91
C VAL A 176 -15.56 7.99 -20.99
N THR A 177 -16.20 7.87 -22.15
CA THR A 177 -17.59 8.31 -22.39
C THR A 177 -18.57 7.22 -21.96
N GLU A 178 -19.38 7.53 -20.94
CA GLU A 178 -20.63 6.95 -20.38
C GLU A 178 -20.95 5.42 -20.40
N SER A 179 -20.30 4.58 -21.20
CA SER A 179 -20.74 3.19 -21.46
C SER A 179 -19.86 2.11 -20.83
N SER A 180 -18.81 2.47 -20.09
CA SER A 180 -17.97 1.51 -19.36
C SER A 180 -17.78 2.00 -17.92
N PRO A 181 -17.94 1.15 -16.89
CA PRO A 181 -17.63 1.52 -15.51
C PRO A 181 -16.14 1.86 -15.43
N ALA A 182 -15.81 3.14 -15.53
CA ALA A 182 -14.55 3.60 -16.12
C ALA A 182 -13.28 3.30 -15.29
N VAL A 183 -13.42 2.89 -14.02
CA VAL A 183 -12.31 2.36 -13.19
C VAL A 183 -12.22 0.84 -13.29
N LEU A 184 -13.36 0.15 -13.29
CA LEU A 184 -13.49 -1.31 -13.40
C LEU A 184 -13.68 -1.77 -14.84
N GLY A 185 -13.13 -1.01 -15.79
CA GLY A 185 -13.11 -1.38 -17.19
C GLY A 185 -11.97 -2.35 -17.46
N GLN A 186 -12.20 -3.27 -18.40
CA GLN A 186 -11.19 -4.23 -18.86
C GLN A 186 -9.88 -3.55 -19.32
N ARG A 187 -9.95 -2.27 -19.74
CA ARG A 187 -8.80 -1.43 -20.09
C ARG A 187 -7.80 -1.23 -18.95
N ASN A 188 -8.25 -1.22 -17.69
CA ASN A 188 -7.41 -0.92 -16.53
C ASN A 188 -6.91 -2.17 -15.80
N VAL A 189 -7.15 -3.37 -16.35
CA VAL A 189 -6.72 -4.64 -15.74
C VAL A 189 -5.21 -4.67 -15.46
N TRP A 190 -4.42 -4.10 -16.36
CA TRP A 190 -2.97 -4.03 -16.22
C TRP A 190 -2.55 -3.29 -14.94
N TYR A 191 -3.29 -2.27 -14.52
CA TYR A 191 -2.96 -1.49 -13.32
C TYR A 191 -3.24 -2.28 -12.03
N PHE A 192 -4.33 -3.05 -12.00
CA PHE A 192 -4.61 -3.95 -10.87
C PHE A 192 -3.63 -5.12 -10.82
N PHE A 193 -3.18 -5.61 -11.98
CA PHE A 193 -2.14 -6.61 -12.05
C PHE A 193 -0.78 -6.07 -11.59
N GLU A 194 -0.42 -4.84 -11.98
CA GLU A 194 0.75 -4.15 -11.46
C GLU A 194 0.63 -3.93 -9.93
N SER A 195 -0.54 -3.52 -9.44
CA SER A 195 -0.79 -3.38 -8.00
C SER A 195 -0.59 -4.69 -7.24
N LEU A 196 -0.89 -5.84 -7.86
CA LEU A 196 -0.60 -7.16 -7.31
C LEU A 196 0.92 -7.41 -7.22
N LEU A 197 1.66 -7.08 -8.27
CA LEU A 197 3.13 -7.19 -8.30
C LEU A 197 3.77 -6.31 -7.24
N PHE A 198 3.29 -5.07 -7.11
CA PHE A 198 3.68 -4.15 -6.05
C PHE A 198 3.45 -4.79 -4.67
N LEU A 199 2.24 -5.27 -4.41
CA LEU A 199 1.85 -5.84 -3.11
C LEU A 199 2.73 -7.05 -2.74
N VAL A 200 2.99 -7.96 -3.68
CA VAL A 200 3.85 -9.13 -3.45
C VAL A 200 5.31 -8.73 -3.25
N SER A 201 5.82 -7.83 -4.08
CA SER A 201 7.23 -7.41 -4.03
C SER A 201 7.53 -6.61 -2.76
N PHE A 202 6.63 -5.70 -2.38
CA PHE A 202 6.74 -4.93 -1.14
C PHE A 202 6.65 -5.84 0.08
N PHE A 203 5.73 -6.80 0.08
CA PHE A 203 5.60 -7.81 1.13
C PHE A 203 6.90 -8.61 1.31
N ALA A 204 7.47 -9.12 0.21
CA ALA A 204 8.72 -9.86 0.24
C ALA A 204 9.87 -8.99 0.79
N CYS A 205 10.00 -7.74 0.30
CA CYS A 205 11.01 -6.80 0.81
C CYS A 205 10.90 -6.60 2.32
N MET A 206 9.68 -6.38 2.82
CA MET A 206 9.44 -6.19 4.25
C MET A 206 9.75 -7.43 5.07
N LEU A 207 9.41 -8.63 4.60
CA LEU A 207 9.80 -9.88 5.27
C LEU A 207 11.31 -10.03 5.36
N PHE A 208 12.04 -9.73 4.28
CA PHE A 208 13.50 -9.73 4.30
C PHE A 208 14.04 -8.71 5.31
N MET A 209 13.48 -7.50 5.39
CA MET A 209 13.92 -6.49 6.36
C MET A 209 13.66 -6.91 7.81
N VAL A 210 12.55 -7.60 8.07
CA VAL A 210 12.25 -8.16 9.38
C VAL A 210 13.23 -9.28 9.72
N SER A 211 13.51 -10.17 8.76
CA SER A 211 14.46 -11.27 8.94
C SER A 211 15.89 -10.79 9.20
N THR A 212 16.36 -9.79 8.45
CA THR A 212 17.69 -9.19 8.66
C THR A 212 17.80 -8.55 10.04
N ARG A 213 16.77 -7.81 10.47
CA ARG A 213 16.73 -7.20 11.80
C ARG A 213 16.74 -8.25 12.92
N LEU A 214 15.89 -9.27 12.80
CA LEU A 214 15.85 -10.37 13.78
C LEU A 214 17.18 -11.12 13.85
N SER A 215 17.82 -11.36 12.71
CA SER A 215 19.12 -12.03 12.65
C SER A 215 20.22 -11.19 13.30
N ALA A 216 20.22 -9.87 13.09
CA ALA A 216 21.17 -8.96 13.72
C ALA A 216 20.98 -8.91 15.24
N ASP A 217 19.73 -8.82 15.73
CA ASP A 217 19.41 -8.84 17.15
C ASP A 217 19.86 -10.14 17.83
N LEU A 218 19.70 -11.29 17.15
CA LEU A 218 20.13 -12.59 17.67
C LEU A 218 21.65 -12.71 17.74
N ARG A 219 22.38 -12.24 16.71
CA ARG A 219 23.84 -12.23 16.71
C ARG A 219 24.39 -11.37 17.84
N ALA A 220 23.85 -10.16 18.01
CA ALA A 220 24.27 -9.26 19.08
C ALA A 220 24.08 -9.89 20.47
N ARG A 221 22.92 -10.54 20.72
CA ARG A 221 22.69 -11.23 22.00
C ARG A 221 23.64 -12.40 22.24
N ASN A 222 23.93 -13.18 21.20
CA ASN A 222 24.88 -14.29 21.32
C ASN A 222 26.29 -13.79 21.62
N GLU A 223 26.72 -12.69 21.00
CA GLU A 223 28.02 -12.06 21.28
C GLU A 223 28.11 -11.53 22.72
N THR A 224 27.04 -10.90 23.24
CA THR A 224 26.98 -10.44 24.63
C THR A 224 27.07 -11.62 25.62
N LEU A 225 26.29 -12.68 25.38
CA LEU A 225 26.32 -13.88 26.23
C LEU A 225 27.69 -14.58 26.20
N ALA A 226 28.33 -14.63 25.03
CA ALA A 226 29.67 -15.20 24.91
C ALA A 226 30.71 -14.39 25.70
N ALA A 227 30.60 -13.06 25.70
CA ALA A 227 31.45 -12.19 26.51
C ALA A 227 31.24 -12.40 28.01
N GLU A 228 29.98 -12.47 28.47
CA GLU A 228 29.65 -12.72 29.89
C GLU A 228 30.14 -14.08 30.39
N ILE A 229 30.14 -15.10 29.53
CA ILE A 229 30.69 -16.43 29.87
C ILE A 229 32.22 -16.38 29.93
N ALA A 230 32.88 -15.60 29.06
CA ALA A 230 34.33 -15.48 29.05
C ALA A 230 34.90 -14.68 30.25
N GLU A 231 34.09 -13.83 30.87
CA GLU A 231 34.45 -13.07 32.09
C GLU A 231 34.28 -13.87 33.40
N ARG A 232 33.65 -15.06 33.36
CA ARG A 232 33.45 -15.96 34.52
C ARG A 232 34.48 -17.09 34.55
#